data_AF-A0A554FX94-F1
#
_entry.id   AF-A0A554FX94-F1
#
_cell.length_a   1.000
_cell.length_b   1.000
_cell.length_c   1.000
_cell.angle_alpha   90.00
_cell.angle_beta   90.00
_cell.angle_gamma   90.00
#
_symmetry.space_group_name_H-M   'P 1'
#
loop_
_entity.id
_entity.type
_entity.pdbx_description
1 polymer ?
#
loop_
_entity_poly.entity_id
_entity_poly.type
_entity_poly.pdbx_seq_one_letter_code
_entity_poly.pdbx_strand_id
1 'polypeptide(L)'
;MNLRTLCLFLAWGTCASLGCANPMCLQGQALAQNEYRGYGEYRPERDREVLTRAEGAKDTASVIFLQETLPEGIEMTSHMLSTKDGYSHQLLGKMAFSRGRLDSKRDLITHVQQVALAAGGDAAVGFFLLTPAEDFTQAQAVEAVILKLDPRVRARLRPEEAKATVRGATRVPGVEQL
;
A
#
# COMPACT_ATOMS: atom_id res chain seq x y z
N MET A 1 -56.00 50.10 41.57
CA MET A 1 -56.24 50.66 40.23
C MET A 1 -55.20 50.10 39.26
N ASN A 2 -55.71 49.36 38.27
CA ASN A 2 -55.24 49.08 36.91
C ASN A 2 -53.76 49.13 36.47
N LEU A 3 -53.40 48.01 35.81
CA LEU A 3 -52.68 47.80 34.55
C LEU A 3 -51.32 48.48 34.33
N ARG A 4 -50.35 47.66 33.90
CA ARG A 4 -49.64 47.91 32.64
C ARG A 4 -49.04 46.64 32.02
N THR A 5 -49.73 46.20 30.98
CA THR A 5 -49.27 45.40 29.85
C THR A 5 -48.37 46.24 28.94
N LEU A 6 -47.29 45.67 28.41
CA LEU A 6 -46.55 46.14 27.22
C LEU A 6 -45.86 44.91 26.58
N CYS A 7 -46.46 44.36 25.49
CA CYS A 7 -46.09 44.53 24.07
C CYS A 7 -44.99 43.54 23.61
N LEU A 8 -45.32 42.51 22.82
CA LEU A 8 -45.23 42.41 21.33
C LEU A 8 -43.76 42.51 20.85
N PHE A 9 -43.15 41.55 20.14
CA PHE A 9 -43.43 41.01 18.79
C PHE A 9 -42.76 39.60 18.64
N LEU A 10 -43.38 38.54 18.10
CA LEU A 10 -43.54 38.14 16.67
C LEU A 10 -42.24 38.13 15.83
N ALA A 11 -41.69 36.94 15.54
CA ALA A 11 -41.73 36.30 14.21
C ALA A 11 -40.66 35.21 13.97
N TRP A 12 -41.15 34.08 13.46
CA TRP A 12 -40.58 33.16 12.45
C TRP A 12 -39.24 32.44 12.64
N GLY A 13 -39.33 31.10 12.51
CA GLY A 13 -38.20 30.21 12.27
C GLY A 13 -38.61 28.75 12.28
N THR A 14 -39.47 28.32 11.36
CA THR A 14 -39.72 26.90 11.07
C THR A 14 -38.49 26.27 10.41
N CYS A 15 -37.93 25.22 11.00
CA CYS A 15 -37.19 24.19 10.27
C CYS A 15 -37.68 22.80 10.75
N ALA A 16 -38.55 22.21 9.93
CA ALA A 16 -38.62 20.77 9.73
C ALA A 16 -37.26 20.29 9.16
N SER A 17 -36.78 19.07 9.29
CA SER A 17 -37.43 17.76 9.30
C SER A 17 -36.44 16.71 9.80
N LEU A 18 -36.97 15.69 10.49
CA LEU A 18 -36.33 14.39 10.66
C LEU A 18 -36.02 13.78 9.28
N GLY A 19 -34.89 13.09 9.19
CA GLY A 19 -34.59 12.26 8.03
C GLY A 19 -33.18 11.70 8.05
N CYS A 20 -32.88 10.82 9.00
CA CYS A 20 -31.77 9.87 8.86
C CYS A 20 -32.03 9.02 7.61
N ALA A 21 -31.25 9.22 6.55
CA ALA A 21 -31.22 8.29 5.43
C ALA A 21 -29.83 8.24 4.81
N ASN A 22 -29.15 7.15 5.15
CA ASN A 22 -28.09 6.46 4.41
C ASN A 22 -26.74 7.19 4.26
N PRO A 23 -25.72 6.83 5.08
CA PRO A 23 -24.42 6.66 4.46
C PRO A 23 -24.58 5.49 3.49
N MET A 24 -24.58 5.77 2.20
CA MET A 24 -24.19 4.76 1.22
C MET A 24 -22.81 4.26 1.65
N CYS A 25 -22.78 3.15 2.38
CA CYS A 25 -21.60 2.31 2.43
C CYS A 25 -21.33 1.93 0.99
N LEU A 26 -20.30 2.54 0.40
CA LEU A 26 -19.56 1.94 -0.69
C LEU A 26 -19.00 0.63 -0.13
N GLN A 27 -19.83 -0.41 -0.17
CA GLN A 27 -19.45 -1.77 0.18
C GLN A 27 -18.66 -2.32 -1.00
N GLY A 28 -17.45 -1.81 -1.16
CA GLY A 28 -16.41 -2.61 -1.78
C GLY A 28 -16.15 -3.76 -0.84
N GLN A 29 -16.67 -4.94 -1.15
CA GLN A 29 -16.18 -6.17 -0.52
C GLN A 29 -14.70 -6.28 -0.90
N ALA A 30 -13.82 -5.94 0.04
CA ALA A 30 -12.50 -6.53 0.04
C ALA A 30 -12.74 -8.04 0.06
N LEU A 31 -12.17 -8.77 -0.91
CA LEU A 31 -12.14 -10.23 -0.87
C LEU A 31 -11.74 -10.66 0.55
N ALA A 32 -12.31 -11.73 1.11
CA ALA A 32 -11.94 -12.20 2.45
C ALA A 32 -10.42 -12.50 2.60
N GLN A 33 -9.71 -12.65 1.48
CA GLN A 33 -8.24 -12.77 1.41
C GLN A 33 -7.49 -11.41 1.46
N ASN A 34 -8.19 -10.30 1.25
CA ASN A 34 -7.71 -8.92 1.25
C ASN A 34 -8.03 -8.16 2.57
N GLU A 35 -8.58 -8.83 3.59
CA GLU A 35 -8.65 -8.33 4.98
C GLU A 35 -7.27 -8.39 5.68
N TYR A 36 -6.19 -8.01 4.99
CA TYR A 36 -4.95 -7.69 5.69
C TYR A 36 -4.94 -6.19 5.96
N ARG A 37 -5.43 -5.79 7.14
CA ARG A 37 -5.30 -4.40 7.60
C ARG A 37 -4.97 -4.30 9.08
N GLY A 38 -3.95 -3.49 9.34
CA GLY A 38 -3.47 -3.06 10.65
C GLY A 38 -2.03 -2.59 10.50
N TYR A 39 -1.82 -1.28 10.34
CA TYR A 39 -0.50 -0.65 10.31
C TYR A 39 0.21 -0.91 11.65
N GLY A 40 1.18 -1.85 11.70
CA GLY A 40 2.06 -2.03 12.86
C GLY A 40 1.63 -3.05 13.93
N GLU A 41 0.62 -3.89 13.71
CA GLU A 41 0.36 -5.04 14.60
C GLU A 41 1.13 -6.27 14.12
N TYR A 42 2.17 -6.66 14.87
CA TYR A 42 2.83 -7.96 14.70
C TYR A 42 1.82 -9.09 14.96
N ARG A 43 1.63 -10.00 13.98
CA ARG A 43 0.74 -11.17 14.12
C ARG A 43 1.53 -12.45 13.86
N PRO A 44 2.09 -13.05 14.93
CA PRO A 44 3.09 -14.11 14.81
C PRO A 44 2.64 -15.29 13.97
N GLU A 45 1.37 -15.69 14.05
CA GLU A 45 0.83 -16.86 13.33
C GLU A 45 0.81 -16.64 11.82
N ARG A 46 0.33 -15.47 11.37
CA ARG A 46 0.24 -15.14 9.95
C ARG A 46 1.60 -14.75 9.38
N ASP A 47 2.36 -13.93 10.12
CA ASP A 47 3.67 -13.48 9.68
C ASP A 47 4.57 -14.70 9.49
N ARG A 48 4.42 -15.74 10.32
CA ARG A 48 5.10 -17.02 10.15
C ARG A 48 4.77 -17.70 8.82
N GLU A 49 3.52 -17.72 8.36
CA GLU A 49 3.17 -18.31 7.06
C GLU A 49 3.76 -17.50 5.88
N VAL A 50 3.75 -16.17 5.98
CA VAL A 50 4.36 -15.30 4.95
C VAL A 50 5.87 -15.52 4.92
N LEU A 51 6.52 -15.54 6.09
CA LEU A 51 7.96 -15.77 6.23
C LEU A 51 8.36 -17.17 5.73
N THR A 52 7.56 -18.20 6.04
CA THR A 52 7.79 -19.57 5.53
C THR A 52 7.69 -19.61 4.00
N ARG A 53 6.70 -18.92 3.41
CA ARG A 53 6.57 -18.82 1.95
C ARG A 53 7.71 -18.02 1.31
N ALA A 54 8.23 -17.01 2.01
CA ALA A 54 9.32 -16.16 1.52
C ALA A 54 10.61 -16.97 1.28
N GLU A 55 10.88 -18.01 2.09
CA GLU A 55 12.05 -18.89 1.89
C GLU A 55 12.04 -19.61 0.53
N GLY A 56 10.85 -19.86 -0.03
CA GLY A 56 10.66 -20.52 -1.32
C GLY A 56 10.52 -19.59 -2.52
N ALA A 57 10.61 -18.27 -2.35
CA ALA A 57 10.37 -17.28 -3.39
C ALA A 57 11.50 -17.26 -4.45
N LYS A 58 11.19 -17.62 -5.71
CA LYS A 58 12.17 -17.76 -6.81
C LYS A 58 12.26 -16.57 -7.77
N ASP A 59 11.28 -15.66 -7.76
CA ASP A 59 11.21 -14.50 -8.68
C ASP A 59 11.14 -13.17 -7.95
N THR A 60 12.04 -12.97 -6.98
CA THR A 60 12.12 -11.73 -6.19
C THR A 60 12.49 -10.52 -7.02
N ALA A 61 13.16 -10.75 -8.16
CA ALA A 61 13.50 -9.71 -9.13
C ALA A 61 12.27 -9.06 -9.76
N SER A 62 11.07 -9.63 -9.69
CA SER A 62 9.81 -9.01 -10.14
C SER A 62 9.29 -7.92 -9.19
N VAL A 63 9.77 -7.90 -7.94
CA VAL A 63 9.41 -6.92 -6.92
C VAL A 63 10.32 -5.70 -7.01
N ILE A 64 9.72 -4.52 -7.09
CA ILE A 64 10.46 -3.24 -7.15
C ILE A 64 10.84 -2.82 -5.72
N PHE A 65 12.12 -2.61 -5.45
CA PHE A 65 12.56 -2.01 -4.19
C PHE A 65 12.83 -0.51 -4.38
N LEU A 66 12.13 0.32 -3.61
CA LEU A 66 12.26 1.77 -3.61
C LEU A 66 12.95 2.20 -2.30
N GLN A 67 14.22 2.56 -2.36
CA GLN A 67 14.93 3.06 -1.18
C GLN A 67 14.46 4.48 -0.86
N GLU A 68 13.79 4.64 0.28
CA GLU A 68 13.39 5.94 0.85
C GLU A 68 12.59 6.86 -0.09
N THR A 69 12.08 6.30 -1.19
CA THR A 69 11.39 7.03 -2.25
C THR A 69 9.96 6.54 -2.32
N LEU A 70 9.01 7.43 -2.03
CA LEU A 70 7.60 7.11 -2.14
C LEU A 70 7.18 7.11 -3.62
N PRO A 71 6.51 6.06 -4.10
CA PRO A 71 5.96 6.06 -5.45
C PRO A 71 4.82 7.07 -5.54
N GLU A 72 4.59 7.59 -6.75
CA GLU A 72 3.50 8.52 -7.03
C GLU A 72 2.15 7.97 -6.55
N GLY A 73 1.38 8.79 -5.82
CA GLY A 73 0.09 8.39 -5.25
C GLY A 73 0.18 7.69 -3.89
N ILE A 74 1.38 7.47 -3.35
CA ILE A 74 1.59 7.17 -1.93
C ILE A 74 2.07 8.44 -1.23
N GLU A 75 1.43 8.80 -0.13
CA GLU A 75 1.75 9.99 0.65
C GLU A 75 2.02 9.59 2.10
N MET A 76 2.86 10.37 2.80
CA MET A 76 3.08 10.23 4.23
C MET A 76 2.40 11.40 4.94
N THR A 77 1.42 11.11 5.78
CA THR A 77 0.74 12.12 6.61
C THR A 77 0.82 11.69 8.07
N SER A 78 1.36 12.53 8.94
CA SER A 78 1.45 12.26 10.40
C SER A 78 2.04 10.87 10.73
N HIS A 79 3.13 10.49 10.04
CA HIS A 79 3.82 9.19 10.17
C HIS A 79 3.06 7.96 9.67
N MET A 80 1.92 8.16 9.00
CA MET A 80 1.15 7.10 8.36
C MET A 80 1.27 7.20 6.84
N LEU A 81 1.54 6.08 6.15
CA LEU A 81 1.38 6.09 4.70
C LEU A 81 -0.08 5.92 4.35
N SER A 82 -0.51 6.68 3.36
CA SER A 82 -1.84 6.62 2.78
C SER A 82 -1.73 6.58 1.26
N THR A 83 -2.81 6.16 0.63
CA THR A 83 -2.98 6.23 -0.81
C THR A 83 -3.75 7.49 -1.16
N LYS A 84 -3.22 8.27 -2.08
CA LYS A 84 -3.89 9.46 -2.61
C LYS A 84 -5.11 9.05 -3.45
N ASP A 85 -6.16 9.85 -3.42
CA ASP A 85 -7.33 9.66 -4.28
C ASP A 85 -6.94 9.55 -5.76
N GLY A 86 -7.63 8.67 -6.49
CA GLY A 86 -7.37 8.38 -7.90
C GLY A 86 -6.27 7.35 -8.16
N TYR A 87 -5.57 6.88 -7.11
CA TYR A 87 -4.64 5.77 -7.17
C TYR A 87 -5.22 4.50 -6.53
N SER A 88 -4.91 3.35 -7.13
CA SER A 88 -5.39 2.02 -6.69
C SER A 88 -4.34 1.20 -5.94
N HIS A 89 -3.38 1.88 -5.30
CA HIS A 89 -2.37 1.21 -4.48
C HIS A 89 -3.00 0.43 -3.31
N GLN A 90 -2.35 -0.64 -2.88
CA GLN A 90 -2.68 -1.35 -1.65
C GLN A 90 -1.46 -1.39 -0.73
N LEU A 91 -1.64 -0.93 0.50
CA LEU A 91 -0.68 -1.06 1.58
C LEU A 91 -0.84 -2.45 2.20
N LEU A 92 0.03 -3.39 1.84
CA LEU A 92 -0.10 -4.77 2.26
C LEU A 92 0.47 -5.00 3.66
N GLY A 93 1.47 -4.24 4.09
CA GLY A 93 1.96 -4.39 5.46
C GLY A 93 3.31 -3.72 5.68
N LYS A 94 3.84 -3.90 6.88
CA LYS A 94 5.17 -3.44 7.25
C LYS A 94 5.99 -4.60 7.79
N MET A 95 7.30 -4.53 7.58
CA MET A 95 8.25 -5.45 8.20
C MET A 95 9.47 -4.68 8.71
N ALA A 96 10.07 -5.20 9.77
CA ALA A 96 11.40 -4.85 10.22
C ALA A 96 12.22 -6.14 10.29
N PHE A 97 13.43 -6.12 9.75
CA PHE A 97 14.29 -7.29 9.73
C PHE A 97 15.72 -6.91 10.12
N SER A 98 16.31 -7.72 10.99
CA SER A 98 17.71 -7.65 11.39
C SER A 98 18.19 -9.04 11.78
N ARG A 99 19.47 -9.32 11.52
CA ARG A 99 20.17 -10.50 12.06
C ARG A 99 21.07 -10.16 13.26
N GLY A 100 21.01 -8.92 13.77
CA GLY A 100 21.89 -8.44 14.84
C GLY A 100 23.36 -8.28 14.42
N ARG A 101 23.63 -8.23 13.11
CA ARG A 101 24.96 -8.04 12.52
C ARG A 101 24.86 -7.17 11.28
N LEU A 102 25.99 -6.64 10.81
CA LEU A 102 26.06 -5.98 9.51
C LEU A 102 25.87 -7.02 8.39
N ASP A 103 24.90 -6.76 7.53
CA ASP A 103 24.67 -7.50 6.29
C ASP A 103 24.81 -6.54 5.10
N SER A 104 25.02 -7.08 3.90
CA SER A 104 24.98 -6.24 2.70
C SER A 104 23.55 -5.72 2.48
N LYS A 105 23.41 -4.47 2.02
CA LYS A 105 22.10 -3.92 1.66
C LYS A 105 21.42 -4.76 0.57
N ARG A 106 22.20 -5.40 -0.31
CA ARG A 106 21.67 -6.32 -1.33
C ARG A 106 20.97 -7.54 -0.71
N ASP A 107 21.54 -8.13 0.32
CA ASP A 107 20.95 -9.28 1.00
C ASP A 107 19.68 -8.87 1.75
N LEU A 108 19.70 -7.71 2.39
CA LEU A 108 18.53 -7.12 3.04
C LEU A 108 17.40 -6.82 2.03
N ILE A 109 17.73 -6.22 0.88
CA ILE A 109 16.78 -6.00 -0.23
C ILE A 109 16.19 -7.32 -0.70
N THR A 110 17.03 -8.33 -0.93
CA THR A 110 16.60 -9.64 -1.40
C THR A 110 15.59 -10.25 -0.41
N HIS A 111 15.88 -10.17 0.89
CA HIS A 111 14.96 -10.64 1.92
C HIS A 111 13.62 -9.88 1.89
N VAL A 112 13.65 -8.55 1.80
CA VAL A 112 12.43 -7.74 1.69
C VAL A 112 11.63 -8.11 0.44
N GLN A 113 12.28 -8.33 -0.70
CA GLN A 113 11.61 -8.74 -1.94
C GLN A 113 10.96 -10.14 -1.82
N GLN A 114 11.59 -11.07 -1.10
CA GLN A 114 11.01 -12.40 -0.84
C GLN A 114 9.73 -12.28 -0.02
N VAL A 115 9.77 -11.50 1.06
CA VAL A 115 8.60 -11.28 1.93
C VAL A 115 7.51 -10.52 1.18
N ALA A 116 7.86 -9.49 0.42
CA ALA A 116 6.92 -8.74 -0.40
C ALA A 116 6.21 -9.65 -1.42
N LEU A 117 6.96 -10.49 -2.14
CA LEU A 117 6.39 -11.44 -3.10
C LEU A 117 5.45 -12.43 -2.41
N ALA A 118 5.86 -13.00 -1.27
CA ALA A 118 5.05 -13.95 -0.50
C ALA A 118 3.76 -13.33 0.06
N ALA A 119 3.78 -12.03 0.36
CA ALA A 119 2.63 -11.24 0.76
C ALA A 119 1.71 -10.84 -0.43
N GLY A 120 2.07 -11.19 -1.66
CA GLY A 120 1.34 -10.79 -2.88
C GLY A 120 1.68 -9.36 -3.36
N GLY A 121 2.64 -8.73 -2.70
CA GLY A 121 3.18 -7.43 -3.06
C GLY A 121 4.07 -7.50 -4.29
N ASP A 122 4.25 -6.34 -4.88
CA ASP A 122 4.93 -6.18 -6.15
C ASP A 122 5.89 -4.97 -6.15
N ALA A 123 5.90 -4.24 -5.02
CA ALA A 123 6.94 -3.30 -4.64
C ALA A 123 7.11 -3.24 -3.11
N ALA A 124 8.24 -2.68 -2.66
CA ALA A 124 8.48 -2.35 -1.28
C ALA A 124 9.21 -1.01 -1.18
N VAL A 125 8.78 -0.14 -0.26
CA VAL A 125 9.53 1.08 0.12
C VAL A 125 10.35 0.73 1.36
N GLY A 126 11.68 0.82 1.26
CA GLY A 126 12.58 0.40 2.33
C GLY A 126 13.46 1.52 2.89
N PHE A 127 13.78 1.41 4.18
CA PHE A 127 14.66 2.28 4.94
C PHE A 127 15.74 1.42 5.60
N PHE A 128 17.01 1.75 5.36
CA PHE A 128 18.11 1.04 6.00
C PHE A 128 18.47 1.68 7.34
N LEU A 129 18.56 0.86 8.37
CA LEU A 129 18.88 1.32 9.72
C LEU A 129 20.29 0.88 10.11
N LEU A 130 20.93 1.71 10.94
CA LEU A 130 22.27 1.44 11.48
C LEU A 130 23.29 1.20 10.35
N THR A 131 23.24 2.05 9.32
CA THR A 131 24.22 2.07 8.23
C THR A 131 25.53 2.66 8.75
N PRO A 132 26.68 1.97 8.62
CA PRO A 132 27.98 2.53 8.99
C PRO A 132 28.31 3.80 8.20
N ALA A 133 28.92 4.78 8.85
CA ALA A 133 29.35 6.02 8.18
C ALA A 133 30.45 5.78 7.11
N GLU A 134 31.22 4.71 7.29
CA GLU A 134 32.37 4.38 6.43
C GLU A 134 32.01 3.43 5.28
N ASP A 135 30.87 2.72 5.37
CA ASP A 135 30.42 1.78 4.34
C ASP A 135 28.89 1.82 4.18
N PHE A 136 28.43 2.61 3.22
CA PHE A 136 27.02 2.76 2.89
C PHE A 136 26.43 1.57 2.11
N THR A 137 27.24 0.56 1.77
CA THR A 137 26.76 -0.67 1.11
C THR A 137 26.22 -1.69 2.10
N GLN A 138 26.41 -1.47 3.40
CA GLN A 138 25.97 -2.34 4.50
C GLN A 138 24.94 -1.66 5.40
N ALA A 139 24.18 -2.47 6.13
CA ALA A 139 23.31 -2.03 7.20
C ALA A 139 23.06 -3.18 8.19
N GLN A 140 22.66 -2.88 9.42
CA GLN A 140 22.29 -3.94 10.38
C GLN A 140 20.82 -4.34 10.29
N ALA A 141 19.97 -3.44 9.79
CA ALA A 141 18.54 -3.68 9.70
C ALA A 141 17.90 -2.95 8.52
N VAL A 142 16.72 -3.42 8.13
CA VAL A 142 15.86 -2.79 7.14
C VAL A 142 14.44 -2.76 7.66
N GLU A 143 13.78 -1.60 7.51
CA GLU A 143 12.34 -1.48 7.62
C GLU A 143 11.75 -1.32 6.23
N ALA A 144 10.62 -1.96 5.97
CA ALA A 144 9.97 -1.84 4.67
C ALA A 144 8.44 -1.83 4.78
N VAL A 145 7.80 -1.05 3.91
CA VAL A 145 6.37 -1.13 3.64
C VAL A 145 6.16 -1.90 2.33
N ILE A 146 5.36 -2.95 2.40
CA ILE A 146 5.03 -3.81 1.26
C ILE A 146 3.80 -3.24 0.55
N LEU A 147 3.90 -3.12 -0.77
CA LEU A 147 2.89 -2.49 -1.61
C LEU A 147 2.41 -3.43 -2.71
N LYS A 148 1.14 -3.30 -3.08
CA LYS A 148 0.66 -3.58 -4.43
C LYS A 148 0.48 -2.25 -5.15
N LEU A 149 1.28 -1.99 -6.18
CA LEU A 149 1.22 -0.73 -6.91
C LEU A 149 -0.01 -0.66 -7.83
N ASP A 150 -0.54 0.55 -7.99
CA ASP A 150 -1.40 0.90 -9.12
C ASP A 150 -0.71 0.47 -10.43
N PRO A 151 -1.38 -0.28 -11.32
CA PRO A 151 -0.77 -0.81 -12.54
C PRO A 151 -0.12 0.28 -13.42
N ARG A 152 -0.67 1.50 -13.42
CA ARG A 152 -0.13 2.63 -14.19
C ARG A 152 1.20 3.10 -13.63
N VAL A 153 1.32 3.15 -12.31
CA VAL A 153 2.57 3.51 -11.61
C VAL A 153 3.60 2.39 -11.79
N ARG A 154 3.18 1.12 -11.65
CA ARG A 154 4.05 -0.04 -11.90
C ARG A 154 4.64 0.00 -13.30
N ALA A 155 3.83 0.22 -14.33
CA ALA A 155 4.29 0.28 -15.71
C ALA A 155 5.30 1.42 -15.96
N ARG A 156 5.16 2.57 -15.27
CA ARG A 156 6.14 3.67 -15.34
C ARG A 156 7.46 3.31 -14.67
N LEU A 157 7.41 2.60 -13.54
CA LEU A 157 8.60 2.16 -12.80
C LEU A 157 9.31 0.95 -13.46
N ARG A 158 8.57 0.16 -14.26
CA ARG A 158 9.10 -0.95 -15.06
C ARG A 158 8.58 -0.93 -16.49
N PRO A 159 9.10 -0.02 -17.34
CA PRO A 159 8.64 0.11 -18.72
C PRO A 159 8.91 -1.14 -19.57
N GLU A 160 9.91 -1.95 -19.23
CA GLU A 160 10.24 -3.17 -19.97
C GLU A 160 9.21 -4.29 -19.78
N GLU A 161 8.60 -4.39 -18.59
CA GLU A 161 7.49 -5.33 -18.33
C GLU A 161 6.24 -4.92 -19.13
N ALA A 162 5.97 -3.62 -19.25
CA ALA A 162 4.83 -3.10 -20.01
C ALA A 162 4.97 -3.39 -21.52
N LYS A 163 6.18 -3.28 -22.08
CA LYS A 163 6.45 -3.57 -23.50
C LYS A 163 6.32 -5.05 -23.85
N ALA A 164 6.67 -5.96 -22.93
CA ALA A 164 6.55 -7.40 -23.13
C ALA A 164 5.08 -7.84 -23.28
N THR A 165 4.19 -7.28 -22.47
CA THR A 165 2.75 -7.58 -22.51
C THR A 165 2.10 -7.14 -23.82
N VAL A 166 2.51 -5.98 -24.37
CA VAL A 166 1.99 -5.47 -25.66
C VAL A 166 2.43 -6.36 -26.83
N ARG A 167 3.67 -6.87 -26.83
CA ARG A 167 4.15 -7.81 -27.87
C ARG A 167 3.49 -9.18 -27.80
N GLY A 168 3.03 -9.62 -26.62
CA GLY A 168 2.29 -10.86 -26.43
C GLY A 168 0.86 -10.84 -26.99
N ALA A 169 0.26 -9.66 -27.12
CA ALA A 169 -1.07 -9.48 -27.70
C ALA A 169 -1.09 -9.48 -29.25
N THR A 170 0.07 -9.49 -29.92
CA THR A 170 0.20 -9.43 -31.38
C THR A 170 0.59 -10.78 -32.03
N ARG A 171 0.09 -11.90 -31.51
CA ARG A 171 0.14 -13.20 -32.20
C ARG A 171 -1.26 -13.80 -32.27
N VAL A 172 -2.06 -13.29 -33.20
CA VAL A 172 -3.17 -14.07 -33.77
C VAL A 172 -2.54 -14.99 -34.83
N PRO A 173 -2.67 -16.31 -34.73
CA PRO A 173 -2.16 -17.23 -35.74
C PRO A 173 -2.95 -17.07 -37.04
N GLY A 174 -2.25 -17.25 -38.15
CA GLY A 174 -2.76 -17.03 -39.51
C GLY A 174 -4.10 -17.71 -39.76
N VAL A 175 -4.99 -16.94 -40.36
CA VAL A 175 -6.15 -17.47 -41.08
C VAL A 175 -5.68 -17.66 -42.52
N GLU A 176 -5.52 -18.92 -42.92
CA GLU A 176 -5.50 -19.32 -44.33
C GLU A 176 -6.74 -18.76 -45.03
N GLN A 177 -6.56 -18.10 -46.17
CA GLN A 177 -7.61 -18.02 -47.18
C GLN A 177 -7.04 -18.46 -48.52
N LEU A 178 -7.71 -19.50 -49.03
CA LEU A 178 -7.62 -20.12 -50.34
C LEU A 178 -7.66 -19.10 -51.50
#